data_AF-A0A6A8LTB0-F1
#
_entry.id   AF-A0A6A8LTB0-F1
#
_cell.length_a   1.000
_cell.length_b   1.000
_cell.length_c   1.000
_cell.angle_alpha   90.00
_cell.angle_beta   90.00
_cell.angle_gamma   90.00
#
_symmetry.space_group_name_H-M   'P 1'
#
loop_
_entity.id
_entity.type
_entity.pdbx_description
1 polymer ?
#
loop_
_entity_poly.entity_id
_entity_poly.type
_entity_poly.pdbx_seq_one_letter_code
_entity_poly.pdbx_strand_id
1 'polypeptide(L)' 'QRKQLLKIGINAMNDKQIIFNNYENNYTRDSTVNLWIKDIAKKANVYPISTHGLRHTHATLLFASGMDIKQVQARLGHS' A
#
# COMPACT_ATOMS: atom_id res chain seq x y z
N GLN A 1 12.93 -3.60 9.55
CA GLN A 1 12.83 -2.15 9.84
C GLN A 1 13.62 -1.71 11.07
N ARG A 2 13.18 -1.93 12.34
CA ARG A 2 13.89 -1.42 13.56
C ARG A 2 15.41 -1.70 13.57
N LYS A 3 15.81 -2.95 13.31
CA LYS A 3 17.24 -3.34 13.26
C LYS A 3 18.01 -2.61 12.14
N GLN A 4 17.35 -2.28 11.03
CA GLN A 4 17.97 -1.58 9.89
C GLN A 4 18.09 -0.07 10.18
N LEU A 5 17.06 0.53 10.78
CA LEU A 5 17.06 1.93 11.19
C LEU A 5 18.11 2.19 12.28
N LEU A 6 18.24 1.28 13.26
CA LEU A 6 19.25 1.40 14.30
C LEU A 6 20.68 1.36 13.73
N LYS A 7 20.93 0.56 12.68
CA LYS A 7 22.24 0.50 12.00
C LYS A 7 22.66 1.84 11.37
N ILE A 8 21.70 2.71 11.04
CA ILE A 8 21.94 4.04 10.48
C ILE A 8 21.69 5.16 11.50
N GLY A 9 21.64 4.83 12.80
CA GLY A 9 21.52 5.81 13.88
C GLY A 9 20.10 6.31 14.17
N ILE A 10 19.07 5.68 13.60
CA ILE A 10 17.68 6.11 13.75
C ILE A 10 16.97 5.30 14.83
N ASN A 11 16.47 5.99 15.86
CA ASN A 11 15.67 5.39 16.94
C ASN A 11 14.20 5.21 16.51
N ALA A 12 13.87 3.99 16.09
CA ALA A 12 12.53 3.60 15.65
C ALA A 12 11.54 3.27 16.79
N MET A 13 11.90 3.50 18.06
CA MET A 13 11.01 3.24 19.22
C MET A 13 10.14 4.44 19.61
N ASN A 14 10.26 5.56 18.90
CA ASN A 14 9.42 6.72 19.14
C ASN A 14 8.00 6.51 18.59
N ASP A 15 7.04 7.23 19.15
CA ASP A 15 5.62 7.22 18.79
C ASP A 15 5.31 7.78 17.38
N LYS A 16 6.26 8.51 16.79
CA LYS A 16 6.17 9.12 15.45
C LYS A 16 6.80 8.26 14.35
N GLN A 17 7.26 7.04 14.64
CA GLN A 17 7.93 6.19 13.66
C GLN A 17 6.96 5.77 12.54
N ILE A 18 7.27 6.16 11.31
CA ILE A 18 6.47 5.82 10.12
C ILE A 18 6.68 4.35 9.73
N ILE A 19 5.59 3.67 9.32
CA ILE A 19 5.61 2.26 8.92
C ILE A 19 6.28 2.08 7.55
N PHE A 20 5.97 2.94 6.57
CA PHE A 20 6.54 2.89 5.22
C PHE A 20 7.40 4.13 4.94
N ASN A 21 8.68 4.03 5.28
CA ASN A 21 9.63 5.11 5.14
C ASN A 21 10.53 4.97 3.90
N ASN A 22 11.00 6.10 3.38
CA ASN A 22 12.09 6.15 2.42
C ASN A 22 13.45 5.89 3.10
N TYR A 23 14.56 5.91 2.35
CA TYR A 23 15.90 5.66 2.90
C TYR A 23 16.35 6.65 3.99
N GLU A 24 15.69 7.81 4.11
CA GLU A 24 15.98 8.86 5.09
C GLU A 24 15.01 8.82 6.28
N ASN A 25 14.21 7.76 6.43
CA ASN A 25 13.15 7.62 7.42
C ASN A 25 12.01 8.66 7.32
N ASN A 26 11.78 9.21 6.11
CA ASN A 26 10.69 10.13 5.79
C ASN A 26 9.57 9.44 5.00
N TYR A 27 8.47 10.16 4.75
CA TYR A 27 7.38 9.65 3.92
C TYR A 27 7.85 9.27 2.51
N THR A 28 7.30 8.18 2.00
CA THR A 28 7.47 7.78 0.60
C THR A 28 6.63 8.69 -0.30
N ARG A 29 7.10 8.95 -1.54
CA ARG A 29 6.29 9.72 -2.51
C ARG A 29 5.13 8.86 -3.01
N ASP A 30 3.95 9.46 -3.20
CA ASP A 30 2.76 8.74 -3.68
C ASP A 30 3.00 8.03 -5.03
N SER A 31 3.81 8.64 -5.89
CA SER A 31 4.18 8.06 -7.20
C SER A 31 5.03 6.79 -7.09
N THR A 32 5.77 6.61 -5.99
CA THR A 32 6.64 5.46 -5.76
C THR A 32 5.85 4.16 -5.77
N VAL A 33 4.66 4.13 -5.17
CA VAL A 33 3.81 2.93 -5.14
C VAL A 33 3.36 2.53 -6.55
N ASN A 34 2.96 3.51 -7.37
CA ASN A 34 2.58 3.26 -8.75
C ASN A 34 3.76 2.78 -9.61
N LEU A 35 4.97 3.28 -9.37
CA LEU A 35 6.19 2.78 -10.02
C LEU A 35 6.45 1.32 -9.65
N TRP A 36 6.37 0.98 -8.36
CA TRP A 36 6.54 -0.40 -7.90
C TRP A 36 5.49 -1.35 -8.49
N ILE A 37 4.22 -0.94 -8.56
CA ILE A 37 3.17 -1.77 -9.17
C ILE A 37 3.49 -2.03 -10.65
N LYS A 38 3.94 -1.02 -11.40
CA LYS A 38 4.35 -1.20 -12.81
C LYS A 38 5.50 -2.18 -12.95
N ASP A 39 6.52 -2.06 -12.10
CA ASP A 39 7.67 -2.96 -12.11
C ASP A 39 7.28 -4.40 -11.75
N ILE A 40 6.41 -4.59 -10.75
CA ILE A 40 5.88 -5.89 -10.35
C ILE A 40 5.03 -6.49 -11.47
N ALA A 41 4.15 -5.71 -12.10
CA ALA A 41 3.32 -6.16 -13.21
C ALA A 41 4.17 -6.63 -14.40
N LYS A 42 5.24 -5.88 -14.73
CA LYS A 42 6.20 -6.26 -15.76
C LYS A 42 6.90 -7.58 -15.44
N LYS A 43 7.35 -7.77 -14.19
CA LYS A 43 7.99 -9.01 -13.73
C LYS A 43 7.04 -10.21 -13.72
N ALA A 44 5.77 -9.97 -13.40
CA ALA A 44 4.72 -10.98 -13.40
C ALA A 44 4.13 -11.25 -14.80
N ASN A 45 4.56 -10.50 -15.83
CA ASN A 45 4.01 -10.55 -17.19
C ASN A 45 2.49 -10.33 -17.25
N VAL A 46 1.99 -9.35 -16.50
CA VAL A 46 0.58 -8.95 -16.50
C VAL A 46 0.41 -7.49 -16.88
N TYR A 47 -0.78 -7.12 -17.33
CA TYR A 47 -1.10 -5.74 -17.64
C TYR A 47 -0.93 -4.84 -16.40
N PRO A 48 -0.21 -3.71 -16.50
CA PRO A 48 0.02 -2.83 -15.37
C PRO A 48 -1.28 -2.15 -14.92
N ILE A 49 -1.51 -2.14 -13.61
CA ILE A 49 -2.67 -1.50 -12.97
C ILE A 49 -2.19 -0.37 -12.04
N SER A 50 -3.06 0.60 -11.75
CA SER A 50 -2.77 1.66 -10.77
C SER A 50 -3.15 1.23 -9.34
N THR A 51 -2.72 1.99 -8.34
CA THR A 51 -3.23 1.83 -6.95
C THR A 51 -4.75 1.92 -6.88
N HIS A 52 -5.36 2.83 -7.65
CA HIS A 52 -6.81 2.97 -7.72
C HIS A 52 -7.47 1.79 -8.44
N GLY A 53 -6.85 1.28 -9.52
CA GLY A 53 -7.30 0.07 -10.19
C GLY A 53 -7.29 -1.15 -9.26
N LEU A 54 -6.25 -1.31 -8.44
CA LEU A 54 -6.21 -2.36 -7.41
C LEU A 54 -7.34 -2.20 -6.38
N ARG A 55 -7.67 -0.96 -5.99
CA ARG A 55 -8.80 -0.68 -5.10
C ARG A 55 -10.13 -1.08 -5.73
N HIS A 56 -10.33 -0.84 -7.03
CA HIS A 56 -11.51 -1.32 -7.74
C HIS A 56 -11.57 -2.85 -7.81
N THR A 57 -10.45 -3.51 -8.13
CA THR A 57 -10.38 -4.98 -8.09
C THR A 57 -10.72 -5.51 -6.70
N HIS A 58 -10.24 -4.86 -5.64
CA HIS A 58 -10.61 -5.22 -4.26
C HIS A 58 -12.12 -5.11 -4.03
N ALA A 59 -12.77 -4.03 -4.47
CA ALA A 59 -14.22 -3.87 -4.36
C ALA A 59 -14.97 -4.98 -5.09
N THR A 60 -14.59 -5.29 -6.34
CA THR A 60 -15.21 -6.38 -7.12
C THR A 60 -15.03 -7.74 -6.45
N LEU A 61 -13.84 -8.03 -5.89
CA LEU A 61 -13.59 -9.28 -5.17
C LEU A 61 -14.41 -9.39 -3.88
N LEU A 62 -14.64 -8.28 -3.17
CA LEU A 62 -15.49 -8.28 -1.98
C LEU A 62 -16.96 -8.57 -2.32
N PHE A 63 -17.48 -7.99 -3.41
CA PHE A 63 -18.82 -8.34 -3.87
C PHE A 63 -18.90 -9.81 -4.33
N ALA A 64 -17.88 -10.27 -5.05
CA ALA A 64 -17.81 -11.66 -5.50
C ALA A 64 -17.72 -12.66 -4.34
N SER A 65 -17.19 -12.26 -3.17
CA SER A 65 -17.19 -13.08 -1.95
C SER A 65 -18.54 -13.08 -1.21
N GLY A 66 -19.58 -12.47 -1.77
CA GLY A 66 -20.92 -12.41 -1.17
C GLY A 66 -21.09 -11.31 -0.11
N MET A 67 -20.16 -10.36 -0.03
CA MET A 67 -20.24 -9.25 0.92
C MET A 67 -21.29 -8.23 0.43
N ASP A 68 -22.13 -7.74 1.34
CA ASP A 68 -23.18 -6.79 0.97
C ASP A 68 -22.64 -5.37 0.73
N ILE A 69 -23.45 -4.51 0.11
CA ILE A 69 -23.07 -3.14 -0.24
C ILE A 69 -22.67 -2.28 0.97
N LYS A 70 -23.31 -2.43 2.13
CA LYS A 70 -22.98 -1.65 3.33
C LYS A 70 -21.65 -2.10 3.89
N GLN A 71 -21.38 -3.40 3.90
CA GLN A 71 -20.11 -3.96 4.30
C GLN A 71 -18.97 -3.51 3.37
N VAL A 72 -19.20 -3.52 2.05
CA VAL A 72 -18.19 -3.05 1.08
C VAL A 72 -17.95 -1.56 1.24
N GLN A 73 -19.00 -0.77 1.45
CA GLN A 73 -18.91 0.66 1.70
C GLN A 73 -18.07 0.96 2.96
N ALA A 74 -18.35 0.27 4.07
CA ALA A 74 -17.60 0.38 5.32
C ALA A 74 -16.13 -0.05 5.14
N ARG A 75 -15.88 -1.15 4.42
CA ARG A 75 -14.52 -1.66 4.15
C ARG A 75 -13.69 -0.69 3.32
N LEU A 76 -14.31 -0.01 2.35
CA LEU A 76 -13.64 0.98 1.49
C LEU A 76 -13.56 2.36 2.16
N GLY A 77 -14.32 2.61 3.22
CA GLY A 77 -14.39 3.92 3.87
C GLY A 77 -15.11 4.96 3.02
N HIS A 78 -16.12 4.56 2.28
CA HIS A 78 -17.02 5.49 1.58
C HIS A 78 -18.08 5.98 2.59
N SER A 79 -18.22 7.30 2.74
CA SER A 79 -19.30 7.92 3.53
C SER A 79 -20.51 8.21 2.66
#